data_AF-A0A3M1G6H6-F1
#
_entry.id   AF-A0A3M1G6H6-F1
#
_cell.length_a   1.000
_cell.length_b   1.000
_cell.length_c   1.000
_cell.angle_alpha   90.00
_cell.angle_beta   90.00
_cell.angle_gamma   90.00
#
_symmetry.space_group_name_H-M   'P 1'
#
loop_
_entity.id
_entity.type
_entity.pdbx_description
1 polymer ?
#
loop_
_entity_poly.entity_id
_entity_poly.type
_entity_poly.pdbx_seq_one_letter_code
_entity_poly.pdbx_strand_id
1 'polypeptide(L)'
;MKRTGTATLPLHGGKAPRWLFEKMTLLSGQIIEALCIEFGPQEVLRRISDPYWFQCLGSVVGFDWHSSGLTTTLTGAIKVALKDRSKELGLFVAGGKGKTSRKTPQEIINACEETGLDGTCLVETSRLVAKVDQAALQDGYNLYHHFFVFTSDGNWAVVQQGMCEEDSTARRYHWLSEEVRSFVLEPHSGVSGQRPSEGLNLVHRESLQAQKVITELASRPPDENMRELQTILEGQGDLFMPKRHVIFPKEDIRSEKLRSVFVRTYERQAEDFQTLLGLEKVGGKTLRALSLIAELVYG
;
A
#
# COMPACT_ATOMS: atom_id res chain seq x y z
N MET A 1 -11.97 -16.32 -4.00
CA MET A 1 -11.12 -17.15 -4.90
C MET A 1 -10.63 -18.39 -4.15
N LYS A 2 -10.60 -19.57 -4.79
CA LYS A 2 -9.95 -20.79 -4.24
C LYS A 2 -8.42 -20.62 -4.34
N ARG A 3 -7.69 -21.01 -3.30
CA ARG A 3 -6.21 -20.90 -3.18
C ARG A 3 -5.54 -21.78 -4.25
N THR A 4 -4.78 -21.17 -5.17
CA THR A 4 -4.06 -21.86 -6.25
C THR A 4 -2.57 -22.08 -5.98
N GLY A 5 -2.01 -21.48 -4.92
CA GLY A 5 -0.61 -21.69 -4.52
C GLY A 5 -0.08 -20.65 -3.52
N THR A 6 1.20 -20.75 -3.16
CA THR A 6 1.94 -19.75 -2.38
C THR A 6 3.28 -19.47 -3.06
N ALA A 7 3.66 -18.20 -3.17
CA ALA A 7 4.95 -17.77 -3.70
C ALA A 7 5.70 -17.01 -2.61
N THR A 8 6.95 -17.41 -2.33
CA THR A 8 7.86 -16.71 -1.40
C THR A 8 8.84 -15.87 -2.21
N LEU A 9 9.04 -14.61 -1.84
CA LEU A 9 9.94 -13.67 -2.51
C LEU A 9 11.12 -13.34 -1.57
N PRO A 10 12.19 -14.15 -1.54
CA PRO A 10 13.38 -13.85 -0.75
C PRO A 10 14.04 -12.52 -1.14
N LEU A 11 14.50 -11.77 -0.12
CA LEU A 11 15.27 -10.56 -0.32
C LEU A 11 16.65 -10.89 -0.87
N HIS A 12 16.94 -10.31 -2.03
CA HIS A 12 18.26 -10.40 -2.65
C HIS A 12 18.96 -9.03 -2.60
N GLY A 13 20.20 -9.03 -2.11
CA GLY A 13 21.10 -7.88 -2.21
C GLY A 13 21.70 -7.73 -3.61
N GLY A 14 22.22 -6.54 -3.92
CA GLY A 14 22.91 -6.26 -5.18
C GLY A 14 22.13 -5.40 -6.18
N LYS A 15 22.71 -5.23 -7.37
CA LYS A 15 22.12 -4.47 -8.49
C LYS A 15 22.21 -5.31 -9.74
N ALA A 16 21.18 -5.24 -10.58
CA ALA A 16 21.24 -5.80 -11.91
C ALA A 16 22.45 -5.22 -12.67
N PRO A 17 23.29 -6.06 -13.30
CA PRO A 17 24.37 -5.58 -14.15
C PRO A 17 23.82 -4.66 -15.24
N ARG A 18 24.55 -3.57 -15.54
CA ARG A 18 24.10 -2.57 -16.52
C ARG A 18 23.75 -3.17 -17.87
N TRP A 19 24.57 -4.09 -18.37
CA TRP A 19 24.33 -4.77 -19.66
C TRP A 19 23.02 -5.56 -19.68
N LEU A 20 22.63 -6.18 -18.55
CA LEU A 20 21.37 -6.93 -18.44
C LEU A 20 20.21 -5.94 -18.38
N PHE A 21 20.33 -4.88 -17.58
CA PHE A 21 19.30 -3.85 -17.47
C PHE A 21 19.01 -3.16 -18.82
N GLU A 22 20.04 -2.90 -19.63
CA GLU A 22 19.88 -2.37 -20.99
C GLU A 22 19.07 -3.32 -21.88
N LYS A 23 19.37 -4.64 -21.85
CA LYS A 23 18.58 -5.65 -22.58
C LYS A 23 17.15 -5.76 -22.06
N MET A 24 16.96 -5.75 -20.74
CA MET A 24 15.64 -5.75 -20.11
C MET A 24 14.80 -4.54 -20.55
N THR A 25 15.42 -3.36 -20.61
CA THR A 25 14.76 -2.12 -21.03
C THR A 25 14.27 -2.25 -22.47
N LEU A 26 15.12 -2.70 -23.39
CA LEU A 26 14.74 -2.90 -24.79
C LEU A 26 13.59 -3.91 -24.92
N LEU A 27 13.75 -5.11 -24.33
CA LEU A 27 12.76 -6.18 -24.48
C LEU A 27 11.43 -5.84 -23.79
N SER A 28 11.45 -5.27 -22.59
CA SER A 28 10.22 -4.84 -21.90
C SER A 28 9.49 -3.75 -22.67
N GLY A 29 10.21 -2.79 -23.26
CA GLY A 29 9.64 -1.77 -24.13
C GLY A 29 8.93 -2.35 -25.35
N GLN A 30 9.59 -3.27 -26.05
CA GLN A 30 9.02 -3.92 -27.24
C GLN A 30 7.80 -4.79 -26.92
N ILE A 31 7.83 -5.52 -25.80
CA ILE A 31 6.66 -6.30 -25.35
C ILE A 31 5.50 -5.36 -25.03
N ILE A 32 5.72 -4.31 -24.23
CA ILE A 32 4.64 -3.38 -23.85
C ILE A 32 4.08 -2.65 -25.07
N GLU A 33 4.94 -2.19 -25.97
CA GLU A 33 4.54 -1.58 -27.24
C GLU A 33 3.63 -2.52 -28.04
N ALA A 34 4.04 -3.77 -28.24
CA ALA A 34 3.23 -4.74 -28.98
C ALA A 34 1.86 -4.92 -28.35
N LEU A 35 1.79 -4.95 -27.02
CA LEU A 35 0.51 -5.04 -26.29
C LEU A 35 -0.36 -3.80 -26.45
N CYS A 36 0.24 -2.61 -26.38
CA CYS A 36 -0.49 -1.37 -26.62
C CYS A 36 -1.04 -1.31 -28.05
N ILE A 37 -0.27 -1.76 -29.05
CA ILE A 37 -0.70 -1.74 -30.46
C ILE A 37 -1.82 -2.76 -30.72
N GLU A 38 -1.69 -3.97 -30.17
CA GLU A 38 -2.63 -5.06 -30.45
C GLU A 38 -3.91 -4.99 -29.62
N PHE A 39 -3.82 -4.56 -28.35
CA PHE A 39 -4.93 -4.62 -27.39
C PHE A 39 -5.25 -3.28 -26.70
N GLY A 40 -4.45 -2.24 -26.93
CA GLY A 40 -4.59 -0.94 -26.28
C GLY A 40 -3.89 -0.83 -24.92
N PRO A 41 -3.70 0.41 -24.40
CA PRO A 41 -2.95 0.65 -23.17
C PRO A 41 -3.64 0.12 -21.90
N GLN A 42 -4.98 0.01 -21.90
CA GLN A 42 -5.74 -0.56 -20.78
C GLN A 42 -5.40 -2.04 -20.55
N GLU A 43 -5.15 -2.81 -21.62
CA GLU A 43 -4.78 -4.22 -21.48
C GLU A 43 -3.41 -4.37 -20.81
N VAL A 44 -2.50 -3.42 -21.03
CA VAL A 44 -1.21 -3.39 -20.31
C VAL A 44 -1.43 -3.19 -18.82
N LEU A 45 -2.37 -2.35 -18.40
CA LEU A 45 -2.72 -2.18 -16.98
C LEU A 45 -3.21 -3.48 -16.36
N ARG A 46 -4.15 -4.18 -17.03
CA ARG A 46 -4.68 -5.48 -16.55
C ARG A 46 -3.55 -6.49 -16.34
N ARG A 47 -2.67 -6.62 -17.34
CA ARG A 47 -1.53 -7.53 -17.30
C ARG A 47 -0.51 -7.18 -16.22
N ILE A 48 -0.18 -5.90 -16.06
CA ILE A 48 0.73 -5.44 -15.00
C ILE A 48 0.14 -5.73 -13.61
N SER A 49 -1.17 -5.58 -13.45
CA SER A 49 -1.87 -5.82 -12.18
C SER A 49 -2.07 -7.31 -11.86
N ASP A 50 -1.89 -8.21 -12.84
CA ASP A 50 -1.95 -9.65 -12.60
C ASP A 50 -0.60 -10.13 -12.02
N PRO A 51 -0.60 -10.71 -10.80
CA PRO A 51 0.66 -11.06 -10.15
C PRO A 51 1.46 -12.16 -10.85
N TYR A 52 0.80 -13.05 -11.60
CA TYR A 52 1.44 -14.14 -12.32
C TYR A 52 2.06 -13.63 -13.62
N TRP A 53 1.29 -12.88 -14.41
CA TRP A 53 1.76 -12.28 -15.64
C TRP A 53 2.94 -11.34 -15.37
N PHE A 54 2.85 -10.51 -14.34
CA PHE A 54 3.95 -9.63 -13.94
C PHE A 54 5.23 -10.43 -13.58
N GLN A 55 5.08 -11.57 -12.90
CA GLN A 55 6.20 -12.46 -12.59
C GLN A 55 6.80 -13.10 -13.85
N CYS A 56 5.94 -13.54 -14.77
CA CYS A 56 6.34 -14.10 -16.05
C CYS A 56 7.08 -13.07 -16.89
N LEU A 57 6.59 -11.83 -16.98
CA LEU A 57 7.27 -10.75 -17.70
C LEU A 57 8.69 -10.53 -17.15
N GLY A 58 8.83 -10.44 -15.82
CA GLY A 58 10.14 -10.30 -15.19
C GLY A 58 11.11 -11.44 -15.52
N SER A 59 10.59 -12.66 -15.63
CA SER A 59 11.38 -13.84 -16.01
C SER A 59 11.76 -13.82 -17.50
N VAL A 60 10.82 -13.45 -18.37
CA VAL A 60 11.03 -13.34 -19.83
C VAL A 60 12.09 -12.31 -20.18
N VAL A 61 12.14 -11.19 -19.46
CA VAL A 61 13.16 -10.17 -19.69
C VAL A 61 14.53 -10.54 -19.10
N GLY A 62 14.67 -11.73 -18.51
CA GLY A 62 15.94 -12.30 -18.09
C GLY A 62 16.28 -12.09 -16.61
N PHE A 63 15.29 -11.80 -15.77
CA PHE A 63 15.48 -11.70 -14.32
C PHE A 63 15.12 -13.01 -13.61
N ASP A 64 15.73 -13.28 -12.45
CA ASP A 64 15.46 -14.48 -11.69
C ASP A 64 14.03 -14.50 -11.13
N TRP A 65 13.32 -15.60 -11.42
CA TRP A 65 11.89 -15.79 -11.12
C TRP A 65 11.53 -15.76 -9.64
N HIS A 66 12.49 -15.83 -8.71
CA HIS A 66 12.24 -15.89 -7.26
C HIS A 66 12.87 -14.69 -6.52
N SER A 67 13.47 -13.74 -7.23
CA SER A 67 14.17 -12.62 -6.59
C SER A 67 13.23 -11.45 -6.28
N SER A 68 13.28 -10.92 -5.05
CA SER A 68 12.61 -9.65 -4.72
C SER A 68 13.08 -8.47 -5.58
N GLY A 69 14.30 -8.57 -6.14
CA GLY A 69 14.86 -7.59 -7.07
C GLY A 69 14.10 -7.48 -8.39
N LEU A 70 13.32 -8.52 -8.76
CA LEU A 70 12.57 -8.60 -10.02
C LEU A 70 11.64 -7.41 -10.17
N THR A 71 10.78 -7.15 -9.17
CA THR A 71 9.81 -6.05 -9.24
C THR A 71 10.50 -4.71 -9.42
N THR A 72 11.56 -4.44 -8.66
CA THR A 72 12.22 -3.13 -8.72
C THR A 72 13.04 -2.92 -9.99
N THR A 73 13.62 -3.99 -10.54
CA THR A 73 14.41 -3.92 -11.77
C THR A 73 13.50 -3.86 -12.99
N LEU A 74 12.46 -4.71 -13.03
CA LEU A 74 11.48 -4.75 -14.12
C LEU A 74 10.76 -3.40 -14.28
N THR A 75 10.23 -2.85 -13.19
CA THR A 75 9.54 -1.54 -13.22
C THR A 75 10.47 -0.40 -13.59
N GLY A 76 11.74 -0.47 -13.15
CA GLY A 76 12.78 0.45 -13.59
C GLY A 76 13.04 0.37 -15.09
N ALA A 77 13.14 -0.85 -15.64
CA ALA A 77 13.33 -1.09 -17.06
C ALA A 77 12.14 -0.59 -17.89
N ILE A 78 10.91 -0.90 -17.46
CA ILE A 78 9.68 -0.42 -18.09
C ILE A 78 9.63 1.12 -18.09
N LYS A 79 9.91 1.76 -16.95
CA LYS A 79 9.90 3.22 -16.83
C LYS A 79 10.89 3.88 -17.79
N VAL A 80 12.09 3.31 -17.93
CA VAL A 80 13.10 3.82 -18.87
C VAL A 80 12.66 3.58 -20.31
N ALA A 81 12.13 2.39 -20.61
CA ALA A 81 11.72 2.01 -21.96
C ALA A 81 10.58 2.88 -22.51
N LEU A 82 9.64 3.28 -21.66
CA LEU A 82 8.47 4.07 -22.05
C LEU A 82 8.70 5.58 -22.02
N LYS A 83 9.82 6.06 -21.47
CA LYS A 83 10.05 7.49 -21.22
C LYS A 83 9.80 8.37 -22.45
N ASP A 84 10.34 7.98 -23.60
CA ASP A 84 10.27 8.79 -24.83
C ASP A 84 9.07 8.41 -25.71
N ARG A 85 8.21 7.49 -25.24
CA ARG A 85 7.10 6.89 -26.01
C ARG A 85 5.76 6.92 -25.29
N SER A 86 5.74 7.43 -24.06
CA SER A 86 4.55 7.45 -23.20
C SER A 86 3.36 8.14 -23.89
N LYS A 87 3.61 9.23 -24.62
CA LYS A 87 2.57 9.96 -25.36
C LYS A 87 2.00 9.17 -26.54
N GLU A 88 2.88 8.56 -27.32
CA GLU A 88 2.50 7.75 -28.49
C GLU A 88 1.62 6.57 -28.07
N LEU A 89 1.99 5.91 -26.97
CA LEU A 89 1.31 4.73 -26.45
C LEU A 89 0.11 5.06 -25.54
N GLY A 90 -0.06 6.34 -25.16
CA GLY A 90 -1.05 6.76 -24.17
C GLY A 90 -0.85 6.11 -22.80
N LEU A 91 0.39 5.77 -22.42
CA LEU A 91 0.75 5.01 -21.23
C LEU A 91 1.91 5.67 -20.49
N PHE A 92 1.67 6.08 -19.25
CA PHE A 92 2.58 6.91 -18.44
C PHE A 92 2.99 6.17 -17.17
N VAL A 93 4.24 6.36 -16.74
CA VAL A 93 4.81 5.65 -15.60
C VAL A 93 5.43 6.62 -14.59
N ALA A 94 5.03 6.48 -13.33
CA ALA A 94 5.53 7.23 -12.19
C ALA A 94 5.99 6.31 -11.06
N GLY A 95 6.85 6.85 -10.20
CA GLY A 95 7.39 6.17 -9.02
C GLY A 95 8.65 5.35 -9.29
N GLY A 96 8.98 4.49 -8.33
CA GLY A 96 10.17 3.65 -8.36
C GLY A 96 10.59 3.21 -6.96
N LYS A 97 11.87 2.83 -6.81
CA LYS A 97 12.44 2.34 -5.55
C LYS A 97 12.92 3.49 -4.65
N GLY A 98 12.73 3.34 -3.34
CA GLY A 98 13.30 4.20 -2.31
C GLY A 98 12.88 5.65 -2.46
N LYS A 99 13.85 6.58 -2.56
CA LYS A 99 13.56 8.02 -2.68
C LYS A 99 12.71 8.37 -3.91
N THR A 100 12.75 7.56 -4.97
CA THR A 100 11.97 7.78 -6.19
C THR A 100 10.47 7.56 -5.95
N SER A 101 10.07 6.64 -5.07
CA SER A 101 8.63 6.45 -4.75
C SER A 101 7.98 7.70 -4.17
N ARG A 102 8.76 8.53 -3.45
CA ARG A 102 8.28 9.79 -2.88
C ARG A 102 8.08 10.89 -3.92
N LYS A 103 8.65 10.73 -5.12
CA LYS A 103 8.49 11.67 -6.24
C LYS A 103 7.27 11.36 -7.11
N THR A 104 6.59 10.22 -6.90
CA THR A 104 5.43 9.79 -7.70
C THR A 104 4.39 10.90 -7.89
N PRO A 105 3.96 11.66 -6.84
CA PRO A 105 3.00 12.73 -7.04
C PRO A 105 3.44 13.77 -8.06
N GLN A 106 4.71 14.21 -8.00
CA GLN A 106 5.24 15.20 -8.94
C GLN A 106 5.36 14.63 -10.35
N GLU A 107 5.78 13.36 -10.47
CA GLU A 107 5.90 12.70 -11.77
C GLU A 107 4.53 12.51 -12.45
N ILE A 108 3.48 12.22 -11.67
CA ILE A 108 2.09 12.18 -12.17
C ILE A 108 1.68 13.55 -12.70
N ILE A 109 1.86 14.62 -11.91
CA ILE A 109 1.49 15.98 -12.32
C ILE A 109 2.20 16.37 -13.62
N ASN A 110 3.51 16.16 -13.71
CA ASN A 110 4.27 16.48 -14.92
C ASN A 110 3.75 15.74 -16.16
N ALA A 111 3.42 14.45 -16.03
CA ALA A 111 2.85 13.68 -17.14
C ALA A 111 1.40 14.09 -17.49
N CYS A 112 0.64 14.55 -16.50
CA CYS A 112 -0.72 15.06 -16.68
C CYS A 112 -0.74 16.43 -17.39
N GLU A 113 0.21 17.32 -17.07
CA GLU A 113 0.41 18.59 -17.79
C GLU A 113 0.66 18.37 -19.29
N GLU A 114 1.36 17.29 -19.64
CA GLU A 114 1.66 16.95 -21.04
C GLU A 114 0.47 16.35 -21.80
N THR A 115 -0.54 15.82 -21.10
CA THR A 115 -1.70 15.13 -21.68
C THR A 115 -3.00 15.94 -21.59
N GLY A 116 -3.04 16.97 -20.73
CA GLY A 116 -4.25 17.73 -20.43
C GLY A 116 -5.20 17.05 -19.45
N LEU A 117 -4.79 15.92 -18.85
CA LEU A 117 -5.56 15.22 -17.81
C LEU A 117 -5.42 15.94 -16.46
N ASP A 118 -6.46 15.94 -15.63
CA ASP A 118 -6.35 16.43 -14.25
C ASP A 118 -5.64 15.40 -13.37
N GLY A 119 -4.37 15.68 -13.05
CA GLY A 119 -3.54 14.80 -12.23
C GLY A 119 -3.91 14.75 -10.75
N THR A 120 -4.81 15.61 -10.27
CA THR A 120 -5.16 15.71 -8.84
C THR A 120 -5.71 14.38 -8.31
N CYS A 121 -6.69 13.81 -9.01
CA CYS A 121 -7.31 12.54 -8.64
C CYS A 121 -6.29 11.37 -8.66
N LEU A 122 -5.38 11.35 -9.64
CA LEU A 122 -4.33 10.33 -9.74
C LEU A 122 -3.30 10.45 -8.60
N VAL A 123 -2.95 11.67 -8.20
CA VAL A 123 -2.06 11.91 -7.05
C VAL A 123 -2.71 11.45 -5.76
N GLU A 124 -3.99 11.76 -5.55
CA GLU A 124 -4.75 11.30 -4.39
C GLU A 124 -4.84 9.78 -4.35
N THR A 125 -5.15 9.15 -5.49
CA THR A 125 -5.15 7.70 -5.67
C THR A 125 -3.78 7.10 -5.31
N SER A 126 -2.69 7.61 -5.87
CA SER A 126 -1.33 7.14 -5.59
C SER A 126 -1.00 7.19 -4.09
N ARG A 127 -1.38 8.27 -3.41
CA ARG A 127 -1.19 8.42 -1.96
C ARG A 127 -2.04 7.44 -1.16
N LEU A 128 -3.31 7.28 -1.53
CA LEU A 128 -4.24 6.42 -0.82
C LEU A 128 -3.84 4.94 -0.94
N VAL A 129 -3.48 4.49 -2.14
CA VAL A 129 -2.92 3.15 -2.38
C VAL A 129 -1.69 2.90 -1.51
N ALA A 130 -0.73 3.84 -1.48
CA ALA A 130 0.44 3.74 -0.61
C ALA A 130 0.09 3.66 0.88
N LYS A 131 -0.96 4.36 1.31
CA LYS A 131 -1.42 4.32 2.70
C LYS A 131 -2.16 3.04 3.07
N VAL A 132 -2.96 2.49 2.17
CA VAL A 132 -3.63 1.21 2.41
C VAL A 132 -2.58 0.15 2.68
N ASP A 133 -1.60 0.01 1.79
CA ASP A 133 -0.58 -1.05 1.86
C ASP A 133 0.41 -0.85 3.01
N GLN A 134 0.62 0.39 3.47
CA GLN A 134 1.58 0.68 4.55
C GLN A 134 0.94 0.79 5.94
N ALA A 135 -0.32 1.24 6.03
CA ALA A 135 -0.93 1.65 7.30
C ALA A 135 -2.21 0.87 7.64
N ALA A 136 -3.05 0.59 6.65
CA ALA A 136 -4.29 -0.18 6.88
C ALA A 136 -4.02 -1.69 6.87
N LEU A 137 -3.08 -2.15 6.04
CA LEU A 137 -2.54 -3.49 6.04
C LEU A 137 -1.20 -3.51 6.79
N GLN A 138 -1.22 -3.92 8.05
CA GLN A 138 -0.05 -3.98 8.93
C GLN A 138 0.42 -5.43 9.07
N ASP A 139 1.01 -5.92 8.01
CA ASP A 139 1.46 -7.30 7.84
C ASP A 139 2.97 -7.51 8.11
N GLY A 140 3.64 -6.49 8.65
CA GLY A 140 5.09 -6.52 8.92
C GLY A 140 5.96 -6.07 7.75
N TYR A 141 5.39 -5.78 6.57
CA TYR A 141 6.15 -5.34 5.41
C TYR A 141 6.14 -3.80 5.28
N ASN A 142 7.31 -3.20 5.25
CA ASN A 142 7.47 -1.76 5.02
C ASN A 142 7.68 -1.47 3.54
N LEU A 143 6.84 -0.59 2.97
CA LEU A 143 6.92 -0.21 1.57
C LEU A 143 8.23 0.50 1.25
N TYR A 144 8.88 0.03 0.20
CA TYR A 144 10.10 0.64 -0.33
C TYR A 144 10.07 0.84 -1.84
N HIS A 145 8.99 0.42 -2.49
CA HIS A 145 8.80 0.55 -3.93
C HIS A 145 7.33 0.85 -4.23
N HIS A 146 7.12 1.82 -5.12
CA HIS A 146 5.80 2.22 -5.61
C HIS A 146 5.91 2.43 -7.11
N PHE A 147 5.22 1.63 -7.90
CA PHE A 147 5.17 1.75 -9.35
C PHE A 147 3.72 2.06 -9.75
N PHE A 148 3.51 3.24 -10.31
CA PHE A 148 2.20 3.74 -10.71
C PHE A 148 2.20 3.89 -12.23
N VAL A 149 1.30 3.19 -12.91
CA VAL A 149 1.14 3.28 -14.37
C VAL A 149 -0.28 3.70 -14.70
N PHE A 150 -0.45 4.62 -15.64
CA PHE A 150 -1.76 5.16 -15.99
C PHE A 150 -1.87 5.49 -17.47
N THR A 151 -3.11 5.45 -17.97
CA THR A 151 -3.45 5.82 -19.35
C THR A 151 -3.84 7.29 -19.49
N SER A 152 -3.85 7.80 -20.71
CA SER A 152 -4.41 9.13 -21.04
C SER A 152 -5.88 9.30 -20.64
N ASP A 153 -6.63 8.21 -20.45
CA ASP A 153 -8.03 8.23 -20.04
C ASP A 153 -8.21 8.22 -18.51
N GLY A 154 -7.10 8.21 -17.75
CA GLY A 154 -7.12 8.21 -16.29
C GLY A 154 -7.24 6.82 -15.65
N ASN A 155 -7.38 5.74 -16.43
CA ASN A 155 -7.25 4.38 -15.89
C ASN A 155 -5.83 4.13 -15.39
N TRP A 156 -5.68 3.34 -14.33
CA TRP A 156 -4.40 3.11 -13.67
C TRP A 156 -4.25 1.69 -13.11
N ALA A 157 -3.00 1.28 -12.92
CA ALA A 157 -2.60 0.12 -12.13
C ALA A 157 -1.41 0.50 -11.22
N VAL A 158 -1.34 -0.13 -10.05
CA VAL A 158 -0.23 0.09 -9.11
C VAL A 158 0.36 -1.25 -8.68
N VAL A 159 1.69 -1.32 -8.69
CA VAL A 159 2.45 -2.42 -8.11
C VAL A 159 3.32 -1.85 -6.99
N GLN A 160 3.03 -2.24 -5.75
CA GLN A 160 3.82 -1.87 -4.57
C GLN A 160 4.64 -3.05 -4.07
N GLN A 161 5.79 -2.77 -3.46
CA GLN A 161 6.55 -3.80 -2.77
C GLN A 161 7.00 -3.33 -1.38
N GLY A 162 6.66 -4.15 -0.39
CA GLY A 162 7.13 -4.06 0.97
C GLY A 162 8.22 -5.08 1.26
N MET A 163 9.07 -4.78 2.24
CA MET A 163 10.09 -5.69 2.77
C MET A 163 9.88 -5.93 4.26
N CYS A 164 10.10 -7.15 4.69
CA CYS A 164 10.21 -7.53 6.09
C CYS A 164 11.69 -7.79 6.39
N GLU A 165 12.26 -7.03 7.32
CA GLU A 165 13.67 -7.17 7.69
C GLU A 165 13.90 -8.42 8.55
N GLU A 166 12.90 -8.83 9.34
CA GLU A 166 13.00 -9.93 10.30
C GLU A 166 13.15 -11.29 9.61
N ASP A 167 12.37 -11.54 8.56
CA ASP A 167 12.40 -12.81 7.81
C ASP A 167 13.11 -12.70 6.46
N SER A 168 13.64 -11.50 6.14
CA SER A 168 14.30 -11.20 4.87
C SER A 168 13.45 -11.57 3.64
N THR A 169 12.15 -11.30 3.67
CA THR A 169 11.24 -11.50 2.53
C THR A 169 10.66 -10.18 2.00
N ALA A 170 10.13 -10.24 0.78
CA ALA A 170 9.32 -9.19 0.19
C ALA A 170 7.86 -9.63 0.00
N ARG A 171 6.96 -8.65 0.04
CA ARG A 171 5.55 -8.84 -0.30
C ARG A 171 5.13 -7.79 -1.30
N ARG A 172 4.41 -8.21 -2.34
CA ARG A 172 4.00 -7.40 -3.47
C ARG A 172 2.49 -7.27 -3.52
N TYR A 173 2.02 -6.06 -3.72
CA TYR A 173 0.61 -5.69 -3.72
C TYR A 173 0.26 -5.12 -5.09
N HIS A 174 -0.82 -5.60 -5.67
CA HIS A 174 -1.28 -5.24 -6.99
C HIS A 174 -2.66 -4.61 -6.92
N TRP A 175 -2.84 -3.60 -7.76
CA TRP A 175 -4.04 -2.79 -7.83
C TRP A 175 -4.40 -2.54 -9.29
N LEU A 176 -5.70 -2.56 -9.60
CA LEU A 176 -6.25 -2.22 -10.90
C LEU A 176 -7.47 -1.32 -10.71
N SER A 177 -7.46 -0.14 -11.32
CA SER A 177 -8.57 0.83 -11.27
C SER A 177 -9.94 0.22 -11.62
N GLU A 178 -10.00 -0.67 -12.61
CA GLU A 178 -11.24 -1.34 -13.05
C GLU A 178 -11.89 -2.21 -11.95
N GLU A 179 -11.08 -2.75 -11.03
CA GLU A 179 -11.52 -3.65 -9.95
C GLU A 179 -11.78 -2.91 -8.63
N VAL A 180 -11.16 -1.75 -8.42
CA VAL A 180 -11.32 -0.97 -7.19
C VAL A 180 -12.75 -0.40 -7.13
N ARG A 181 -13.53 -0.89 -6.16
CA ARG A 181 -14.85 -0.35 -5.79
C ARG A 181 -14.80 0.49 -4.52
N SER A 182 -13.82 0.24 -3.68
CA SER A 182 -13.51 0.98 -2.46
C SER A 182 -12.02 0.83 -2.19
N PHE A 183 -11.34 1.88 -1.73
CA PHE A 183 -9.93 1.77 -1.33
C PHE A 183 -9.75 1.08 0.02
N VAL A 184 -10.83 0.96 0.81
CA VAL A 184 -10.78 0.47 2.19
C VAL A 184 -11.53 -0.83 2.41
N LEU A 185 -11.96 -1.51 1.33
CA LEU A 185 -12.66 -2.79 1.41
C LEU A 185 -12.23 -3.70 0.26
N GLU A 186 -11.43 -4.72 0.57
CA GLU A 186 -10.90 -5.72 -0.38
C GLU A 186 -10.36 -5.09 -1.69
N PRO A 187 -9.44 -4.12 -1.62
CA PRO A 187 -9.16 -3.27 -2.78
C PRO A 187 -8.11 -3.84 -3.76
N HIS A 188 -7.37 -4.87 -3.36
CA HIS A 188 -6.27 -5.45 -4.13
C HIS A 188 -6.77 -6.39 -5.22
N SER A 189 -6.21 -6.28 -6.43
CA SER A 189 -6.36 -7.31 -7.48
C SER A 189 -5.53 -8.55 -7.16
N GLY A 190 -4.44 -8.39 -6.39
CA GLY A 190 -3.65 -9.53 -5.92
C GLY A 190 -2.56 -9.16 -4.92
N VAL A 191 -2.24 -10.10 -4.04
CA VAL A 191 -1.14 -9.99 -3.07
C VAL A 191 -0.25 -11.22 -3.18
N SER A 192 1.04 -11.01 -3.47
CA SER A 192 2.05 -12.07 -3.64
C SER A 192 3.13 -11.97 -2.58
N GLY A 193 3.46 -13.08 -1.94
CA GLY A 193 4.47 -13.17 -0.90
C GLY A 193 4.05 -14.10 0.21
N GLN A 194 4.90 -14.22 1.22
CA GLN A 194 4.59 -14.99 2.40
C GLN A 194 3.41 -14.34 3.14
N ARG A 195 2.47 -15.16 3.59
CA ARG A 195 1.39 -14.69 4.46
C ARG A 195 1.99 -14.47 5.86
N PRO A 196 1.81 -13.30 6.46
CA PRO A 196 2.25 -13.08 7.83
C PRO A 196 1.50 -14.02 8.79
N SER A 197 2.15 -14.45 9.87
CA SER A 197 1.49 -15.21 10.96
C SER A 197 0.50 -14.34 11.73
N GLU A 198 0.84 -13.06 11.91
CA GLU A 198 0.05 -12.07 12.65
C GLU A 198 0.06 -10.73 11.91
N GLY A 199 -1.01 -9.97 12.02
CA GLY A 199 -1.08 -8.65 11.40
C GLY A 199 -2.48 -8.06 11.45
N LEU A 200 -2.57 -6.74 11.42
CA LEU A 200 -3.83 -6.03 11.37
C LEU A 200 -4.19 -5.76 9.91
N ASN A 201 -5.34 -6.25 9.45
CA ASN A 201 -5.83 -5.98 8.09
C ASN A 201 -7.14 -5.19 8.15
N LEU A 202 -7.04 -3.87 8.25
CA LEU A 202 -8.20 -2.99 8.34
C LEU A 202 -8.99 -2.89 7.04
N VAL A 203 -8.49 -3.40 5.90
CA VAL A 203 -9.22 -3.41 4.63
C VAL A 203 -9.91 -4.73 4.33
N HIS A 204 -9.82 -5.70 5.24
CA HIS A 204 -10.62 -6.92 5.15
C HIS A 204 -12.07 -6.64 5.49
N ARG A 205 -12.99 -7.36 4.85
CA ARG A 205 -14.45 -7.21 5.09
C ARG A 205 -14.87 -7.41 6.55
N GLU A 206 -14.17 -8.28 7.27
CA GLU A 206 -14.46 -8.52 8.70
C GLU A 206 -14.11 -7.32 9.57
N SER A 207 -13.27 -6.39 9.08
CA SER A 207 -12.86 -5.20 9.82
C SER A 207 -13.78 -4.00 9.63
N LEU A 208 -14.91 -4.13 8.91
CA LEU A 208 -15.85 -3.03 8.69
C LEU A 208 -16.37 -2.39 9.99
N GLN A 209 -16.61 -3.19 11.03
CA GLN A 209 -17.02 -2.65 12.33
C GLN A 209 -15.87 -1.90 13.01
N ALA A 210 -14.67 -2.46 12.99
CA ALA A 210 -13.48 -1.79 13.51
C ALA A 210 -13.23 -0.45 12.80
N GLN A 211 -13.37 -0.39 11.47
CA GLN A 211 -13.24 0.85 10.70
C GLN A 211 -14.20 1.94 11.21
N LYS A 212 -15.47 1.60 11.47
CA LYS A 212 -16.47 2.55 11.98
C LYS A 212 -16.08 3.07 13.37
N VAL A 213 -15.78 2.18 14.30
CA VAL A 213 -15.42 2.54 15.67
C VAL A 213 -14.13 3.36 15.71
N ILE A 214 -13.13 3.00 14.91
CA ILE A 214 -11.88 3.77 14.77
C ILE A 214 -12.16 5.19 14.29
N THR A 215 -13.01 5.35 13.29
CA THR A 215 -13.40 6.67 12.77
C THR A 215 -14.20 7.47 13.79
N GLU A 216 -15.13 6.84 14.48
CA GLU A 216 -15.90 7.47 15.55
C GLU A 216 -14.98 7.95 16.68
N LEU A 217 -14.12 7.09 17.21
CA LEU A 217 -13.12 7.45 18.22
C LEU A 217 -12.21 8.59 17.76
N ALA A 218 -11.81 8.58 16.49
CA ALA A 218 -10.97 9.62 15.91
C ALA A 218 -11.67 10.99 15.87
N SER A 219 -13.00 11.01 15.73
CA SER A 219 -13.83 12.21 15.60
C SER A 219 -14.54 12.63 16.89
N ARG A 220 -14.49 11.82 17.95
CA ARG A 220 -15.01 12.15 19.29
C ARG A 220 -14.09 13.11 20.06
N PRO A 221 -14.65 13.97 20.96
CA PRO A 221 -13.85 14.86 21.79
C PRO A 221 -12.74 14.10 22.56
N PRO A 222 -11.46 14.50 22.46
CA PRO A 222 -10.35 13.76 23.06
C PRO A 222 -10.49 13.53 24.56
N ASP A 223 -11.04 14.50 25.29
CA ASP A 223 -11.21 14.38 26.74
C ASP A 223 -12.27 13.34 27.13
N GLU A 224 -13.26 13.05 26.27
CA GLU A 224 -14.18 11.93 26.48
C GLU A 224 -13.48 10.59 26.33
N ASN A 225 -12.75 10.39 25.23
CA ASN A 225 -11.99 9.17 24.99
C ASN A 225 -10.98 8.91 26.11
N MET A 226 -10.33 9.97 26.61
CA MET A 226 -9.37 9.86 27.70
C MET A 226 -10.04 9.49 29.04
N ARG A 227 -11.25 10.00 29.31
CA ARG A 227 -12.03 9.61 30.51
C ARG A 227 -12.44 8.14 30.47
N GLU A 228 -12.98 7.68 29.34
CA GLU A 228 -13.37 6.27 29.18
C GLU A 228 -12.17 5.34 29.31
N LEU A 229 -11.05 5.70 28.66
CA LEU A 229 -9.80 4.97 28.81
C LEU A 229 -9.35 4.92 30.27
N GLN A 230 -9.40 6.06 30.99
CA GLN A 230 -9.02 6.11 32.40
C GLN A 230 -9.91 5.22 33.27
N THR A 231 -11.23 5.21 33.06
CA THR A 231 -12.16 4.32 33.77
C THR A 231 -11.84 2.84 33.54
N ILE A 232 -11.49 2.46 32.31
CA ILE A 232 -11.09 1.08 31.98
C ILE A 232 -9.77 0.71 32.68
N LEU A 233 -8.79 1.62 32.66
CA LEU A 233 -7.48 1.38 33.28
C LEU A 233 -7.52 1.38 34.81
N GLU A 234 -8.44 2.14 35.41
CA GLU A 234 -8.63 2.24 36.87
C GLU A 234 -9.55 1.14 37.43
N GLY A 235 -10.18 0.33 36.58
CA GLY A 235 -10.82 -0.92 36.96
C GLY A 235 -12.04 -0.76 37.87
N GLN A 236 -12.93 0.21 37.63
CA GLN A 236 -14.21 0.27 38.34
C GLN A 236 -15.17 -0.84 37.86
N GLY A 237 -14.93 -2.05 38.36
CA GLY A 237 -15.65 -3.30 38.08
C GLY A 237 -14.62 -4.43 37.95
N ASP A 238 -14.64 -5.40 38.87
CA ASP A 238 -13.59 -6.41 39.04
C ASP A 238 -13.15 -7.06 37.71
N LEU A 239 -11.90 -6.77 37.31
CA LEU A 239 -11.18 -7.49 36.26
C LEU A 239 -9.79 -7.92 36.77
N PHE A 240 -9.70 -9.16 37.23
CA PHE A 240 -8.45 -9.88 37.50
C PHE A 240 -7.95 -10.53 36.21
N MET A 241 -6.62 -10.78 36.04
CA MET A 241 -6.01 -11.95 35.33
C MET A 241 -4.45 -11.86 35.27
N PRO A 242 -3.68 -12.98 35.14
CA PRO A 242 -2.69 -13.46 36.12
C PRO A 242 -1.19 -13.42 35.70
N LYS A 243 -0.31 -14.13 36.45
CA LYS A 243 1.17 -14.11 36.43
C LYS A 243 1.86 -14.66 35.15
N ARG A 244 1.69 -13.98 34.02
CA ARG A 244 2.70 -13.61 32.99
C ARG A 244 1.96 -13.07 31.77
N HIS A 245 2.63 -12.27 30.93
CA HIS A 245 2.04 -11.38 29.90
C HIS A 245 1.35 -10.15 30.50
N VAL A 246 2.16 -9.23 31.03
CA VAL A 246 1.67 -8.01 31.70
C VAL A 246 1.55 -6.89 30.66
N ILE A 247 0.38 -6.25 30.56
CA ILE A 247 0.25 -4.90 30.04
C ILE A 247 0.18 -3.99 31.28
N PHE A 248 1.28 -3.30 31.58
CA PHE A 248 1.38 -2.26 32.59
C PHE A 248 0.72 -0.98 32.04
N PRO A 249 -0.44 -0.55 32.55
CA PRO A 249 -1.15 0.63 32.02
C PRO A 249 -0.30 1.91 31.93
N LYS A 250 0.67 2.08 32.84
CA LYS A 250 1.57 3.25 32.86
C LYS A 250 2.82 3.12 31.99
N GLU A 251 3.22 1.89 31.64
CA GLU A 251 4.47 1.62 30.91
C GLU A 251 4.19 1.14 29.47
N ASP A 252 3.11 0.38 29.28
CA ASP A 252 2.68 -0.19 28.00
C ASP A 252 1.62 0.66 27.27
N ILE A 253 0.81 1.45 27.99
CA ILE A 253 -0.15 2.39 27.41
C ILE A 253 0.30 3.82 27.69
N ARG A 254 1.02 4.41 26.72
CA ARG A 254 1.47 5.81 26.82
C ARG A 254 0.33 6.78 26.55
N SER A 255 -0.45 7.08 27.59
CA SER A 255 -1.63 7.94 27.57
C SER A 255 -1.35 9.33 26.97
N GLU A 256 -0.17 9.92 27.17
CA GLU A 256 0.17 11.22 26.58
C GLU A 256 0.27 11.13 25.05
N LYS A 257 0.80 10.01 24.52
CA LYS A 257 0.85 9.76 23.08
C LYS A 257 -0.53 9.50 22.51
N LEU A 258 -1.41 8.84 23.26
CA LEU A 258 -2.80 8.63 22.84
C LEU A 258 -3.60 9.92 22.77
N ARG A 259 -3.45 10.80 23.76
CA ARG A 259 -4.07 12.14 23.71
C ARG A 259 -3.61 12.91 22.48
N SER A 260 -2.32 12.85 22.14
CA SER A 260 -1.79 13.50 20.92
C SER A 260 -2.40 12.93 19.64
N VAL A 261 -2.68 11.62 19.61
CA VAL A 261 -3.36 10.96 18.49
C VAL A 261 -4.80 11.46 18.39
N PHE A 262 -5.56 11.43 19.51
CA PHE A 262 -6.95 11.88 19.53
C PHE A 262 -7.11 13.35 19.16
N VAL A 263 -6.31 14.25 19.74
CA VAL A 263 -6.37 15.68 19.40
C VAL A 263 -6.14 15.89 17.91
N ARG A 264 -5.09 15.26 17.36
CA ARG A 264 -4.73 15.44 15.96
C ARG A 264 -5.76 14.85 15.00
N THR A 265 -6.36 13.71 15.32
CA THR A 265 -7.42 13.13 14.47
C THR A 265 -8.72 13.89 14.62
N TYR A 266 -9.04 14.35 15.84
CA TYR A 266 -10.23 15.13 16.14
C TYR A 266 -10.22 16.47 15.42
N GLU A 267 -9.11 17.19 15.40
CA GLU A 267 -8.98 18.47 14.67
C GLU A 267 -9.28 18.35 13.16
N ARG A 268 -9.21 17.13 12.61
CA ARG A 268 -9.42 16.87 11.19
C ARG A 268 -10.84 16.40 10.85
N GLN A 269 -11.63 15.99 11.85
CA GLN A 269 -13.04 15.59 11.71
C GLN A 269 -13.32 14.72 10.47
N ALA A 270 -12.69 13.56 10.38
CA ALA A 270 -12.91 12.65 9.26
C ALA A 270 -14.30 12.02 9.34
N GLU A 271 -15.06 12.07 8.23
CA GLU A 271 -16.41 11.52 8.14
C GLU A 271 -16.42 10.00 7.97
N ASP A 272 -15.40 9.45 7.32
CA ASP A 272 -15.27 8.02 7.06
C ASP A 272 -13.82 7.52 7.22
N PHE A 273 -13.66 6.20 7.17
CA PHE A 273 -12.36 5.56 7.35
C PHE A 273 -11.39 5.86 6.20
N GLN A 274 -11.88 6.03 4.97
CA GLN A 274 -11.05 6.37 3.82
C GLN A 274 -10.44 7.77 3.97
N THR A 275 -11.24 8.73 4.41
CA THR A 275 -10.84 10.11 4.70
C THR A 275 -9.85 10.13 5.86
N LEU A 276 -10.15 9.42 6.96
CA LEU A 276 -9.26 9.28 8.12
C LEU A 276 -7.89 8.71 7.69
N LEU A 277 -7.91 7.63 6.91
CA LEU A 277 -6.70 7.03 6.34
C LEU A 277 -5.96 8.05 5.48
N GLY A 278 -6.67 8.83 4.66
CA GLY A 278 -6.14 9.89 3.78
C GLY A 278 -5.46 11.06 4.50
N LEU A 279 -5.73 11.31 5.78
CA LEU A 279 -5.18 12.46 6.52
C LEU A 279 -3.66 12.45 6.71
N GLU A 280 -3.03 13.62 6.56
CA GLU A 280 -1.60 13.77 6.81
C GLU A 280 -1.25 13.34 8.25
N LYS A 281 -0.11 12.67 8.41
CA LYS A 281 0.40 12.16 9.70
C LYS A 281 -0.42 11.02 10.34
N VAL A 282 -1.54 10.60 9.74
CA VAL A 282 -2.18 9.31 10.07
C VAL A 282 -1.44 8.20 9.33
N GLY A 283 -0.84 7.29 10.09
CA GLY A 283 -0.09 6.14 9.57
C GLY A 283 -0.28 4.91 10.47
N GLY A 284 0.44 3.82 10.18
CA GLY A 284 0.20 2.52 10.83
C GLY A 284 0.19 2.55 12.36
N LYS A 285 1.11 3.29 12.99
CA LYS A 285 1.14 3.44 14.47
C LYS A 285 -0.13 4.10 15.02
N THR A 286 -0.66 5.10 14.32
CA THR A 286 -1.90 5.81 14.70
C THR A 286 -3.09 4.89 14.56
N LEU A 287 -3.22 4.21 13.41
CA LEU A 287 -4.34 3.29 13.18
C LEU A 287 -4.29 2.10 14.13
N ARG A 288 -3.11 1.56 14.43
CA ARG A 288 -2.94 0.50 15.43
C ARG A 288 -3.40 0.96 16.81
N ALA A 289 -3.00 2.16 17.24
CA ALA A 289 -3.42 2.72 18.52
C ALA A 289 -4.95 2.88 18.59
N LEU A 290 -5.57 3.46 17.56
CA LEU A 290 -7.03 3.60 17.50
C LEU A 290 -7.75 2.24 17.46
N SER A 291 -7.19 1.25 16.74
CA SER A 291 -7.78 -0.10 16.67
C SER A 291 -7.73 -0.80 18.02
N LEU A 292 -6.60 -0.71 18.74
CA LEU A 292 -6.46 -1.29 20.08
C LEU A 292 -7.42 -0.65 21.08
N ILE A 293 -7.65 0.67 20.97
CA ILE A 293 -8.60 1.36 21.84
C ILE A 293 -10.04 1.03 21.44
N ALA A 294 -10.34 0.93 20.15
CA ALA A 294 -11.64 0.50 19.65
C ALA A 294 -12.02 -0.86 20.25
N GLU A 295 -11.12 -1.84 20.15
CA GLU A 295 -11.29 -3.17 20.75
C GLU A 295 -11.43 -3.10 22.28
N LEU A 296 -10.61 -2.28 22.96
CA LEU A 296 -10.64 -2.17 24.42
C LEU A 296 -11.95 -1.57 24.95
N VAL A 297 -12.49 -0.56 24.25
CA VAL A 297 -13.68 0.17 24.69
C VAL A 297 -14.96 -0.53 24.25
N TYR A 298 -14.97 -1.16 23.07
CA TYR A 298 -16.19 -1.63 22.43
C TYR A 298 -16.25 -3.15 22.15
N GLY A 299 -15.14 -3.88 22.26
CA GLY A 299 -15.01 -5.28 21.83
C GLY A 299 -15.15 -5.42 20.32
#